data_AF-A0A8T3BSC5-F1
#
_entry.id   AF-A0A8T3BSC5-F1
#
_cell.length_a   1.000
_cell.length_b   1.000
_cell.length_c   1.000
_cell.angle_alpha   90.00
_cell.angle_beta   90.00
_cell.angle_gamma   90.00
#
_symmetry.space_group_name_H-M   'P 1'
#
loop_
_entity.id
_entity.type
_entity.pdbx_description
1 polymer ?
#
loop_
_entity_poly.entity_id
_entity_poly.type
_entity_poly.pdbx_seq_one_letter_code
_entity_poly.pdbx_strand_id
1 'polypeptide(L)' 'MVNMWAITHDEAICYDPEVFKPERFMEGDMSIMGSDLRLAPFASRRRVCPGKAMGIATVHLWLIHLLQNFKWMS' A
#
# COMPACT_ATOMS: atom_id res chain seq x y z
N MET A 1 7.13 -3.57 18.83
CA MET A 1 7.32 -3.07 17.44
C MET A 1 6.44 -3.94 16.55
N VAL A 2 5.62 -3.36 15.68
CA VAL A 2 4.73 -4.16 14.81
C VAL A 2 5.51 -4.51 13.54
N ASN A 3 5.60 -5.80 13.22
CA ASN A 3 6.29 -6.26 12.02
C ASN A 3 5.34 -6.20 10.82
N MET A 4 5.30 -5.05 10.15
CA MET A 4 4.44 -4.87 8.99
C MET A 4 4.84 -5.79 7.83
N TRP A 5 6.14 -6.06 7.65
CA TRP A 5 6.63 -6.93 6.59
C TRP A 5 6.09 -8.35 6.76
N ALA A 6 6.15 -8.91 7.96
CA ALA A 6 5.59 -10.25 8.22
C ALA A 6 4.07 -10.31 7.99
N ILE A 7 3.32 -9.24 8.34
CA ILE A 7 1.87 -9.18 8.13
C ILE A 7 1.53 -9.16 6.63
N THR A 8 2.24 -8.37 5.83
CA THR A 8 1.98 -8.28 4.39
C THR A 8 2.49 -9.49 3.60
N HIS A 9 3.36 -10.31 4.21
CA HIS A 9 3.90 -11.54 3.62
C HIS A 9 3.29 -12.82 4.22
N ASP A 10 2.23 -12.69 5.03
CA ASP A 10 1.46 -13.82 5.50
C ASP A 10 0.48 -14.27 4.40
N GLU A 11 0.64 -15.49 3.88
CA GLU A 11 -0.21 -16.06 2.83
C GLU A 11 -1.69 -16.16 3.25
N ALA A 12 -1.98 -16.28 4.55
CA ALA A 12 -3.35 -16.29 5.06
C ALA A 12 -4.03 -14.91 4.93
N ILE A 13 -3.23 -13.84 4.87
CA ILE A 13 -3.67 -12.45 4.76
C ILE A 13 -3.58 -11.98 3.31
N CYS A 14 -2.54 -12.37 2.59
CA CYS A 14 -2.16 -11.87 1.29
C CYS A 14 -1.73 -13.03 0.38
N TYR A 15 -2.66 -13.55 -0.43
CA TYR A 15 -2.39 -14.64 -1.38
C TYR A 15 -1.32 -14.24 -2.40
N ASP A 16 -0.31 -15.09 -2.65
CA ASP A 16 0.89 -14.79 -3.43
C ASP A 16 1.62 -13.51 -2.96
N PRO A 17 2.14 -13.46 -1.71
CA PRO A 17 2.69 -12.23 -1.13
C PRO A 17 3.94 -11.71 -1.84
N GLU A 18 4.73 -12.61 -2.43
CA GLU A 18 5.96 -12.27 -3.17
C GLU A 18 5.68 -11.71 -4.58
N VAL A 19 4.44 -11.78 -5.06
CA VAL A 19 4.05 -11.31 -6.39
C VAL A 19 3.47 -9.90 -6.30
N PHE A 20 4.02 -8.99 -7.11
CA PHE A 20 3.44 -7.66 -7.31
C PHE A 20 2.14 -7.77 -8.11
N LYS A 21 1.00 -7.75 -7.41
CA LYS A 21 -0.35 -7.91 -7.98
C LYS A 21 -1.29 -6.79 -7.50
N PRO A 22 -1.30 -5.62 -8.17
CA PRO A 22 -2.13 -4.48 -7.79
C PRO A 22 -3.64 -4.77 -7.77
N GLU A 23 -4.10 -5.71 -8.60
CA GLU A 23 -5.52 -6.09 -8.76
C GLU A 23 -6.13 -6.60 -7.45
N ARG A 24 -5.28 -7.12 -6.53
CA ARG A 24 -5.68 -7.56 -5.18
C ARG A 24 -6.37 -6.46 -4.38
N PHE A 25 -6.06 -5.20 -4.65
CA PHE A 25 -6.64 -4.04 -3.97
C PHE A 25 -7.83 -3.43 -4.73
N MET A 26 -8.13 -3.90 -5.95
CA MET A 26 -9.28 -3.44 -6.73
C MET A 26 -10.56 -4.22 -6.38
N GLU A 27 -10.43 -5.52 -6.10
CA GLU A 27 -11.56 -6.42 -5.84
C GLU A 27 -11.86 -6.63 -4.35
N GLY A 28 -10.98 -6.15 -3.45
CA GLY A 28 -11.03 -6.45 -2.02
C GLY A 28 -11.40 -5.26 -1.12
N ASP A 29 -12.00 -5.55 0.05
CA ASP A 29 -12.29 -4.61 1.14
C ASP A 29 -11.05 -4.23 1.98
N MET A 30 -9.84 -4.28 1.38
CA MET A 30 -8.59 -3.97 2.07
C MET A 30 -8.30 -2.47 2.00
N SER A 31 -8.71 -1.76 3.04
CA SER A 31 -8.52 -0.32 3.13
C SER A 31 -7.13 0.07 3.63
N ILE A 32 -6.36 0.75 2.78
CA ILE A 32 -5.12 1.47 3.17
C ILE A 32 -5.39 2.62 4.16
N MET A 33 -6.66 2.94 4.41
CA MET A 33 -7.05 4.03 5.30
C MET A 33 -6.93 3.68 6.79
N GLY A 34 -6.35 2.52 7.13
CA GLY A 34 -5.95 2.18 8.50
C GLY A 34 -7.09 1.64 9.36
N SER A 35 -8.26 1.41 8.77
CA SER A 35 -9.36 0.64 9.35
C SER A 35 -9.07 -0.86 9.34
N ASP A 36 -8.31 -1.34 8.35
CA ASP A 36 -7.86 -2.73 8.26
C ASP A 36 -6.39 -2.86 8.71
N LEU A 37 -6.13 -3.75 9.67
CA LEU A 37 -4.78 -4.03 10.18
C LEU A 37 -4.03 -5.05 9.33
N ARG A 38 -4.70 -5.73 8.39
CA ARG A 38 -4.06 -6.54 7.34
C ARG A 38 -3.16 -5.67 6.46
N LEU A 39 -3.45 -4.38 6.37
CA LEU A 39 -2.69 -3.41 5.59
C LEU A 39 -2.68 -2.02 6.26
N ALA A 40 -1.66 -1.73 7.05
CA ALA A 40 -1.52 -0.41 7.71
C ALA A 40 -0.15 0.24 7.42
N PRO A 41 0.18 0.59 6.16
CA PRO A 41 1.47 1.18 5.77
C PRO A 41 1.79 2.50 6.48
N PHE A 42 0.77 3.18 6.99
CA PHE A 42 0.88 4.43 7.74
C PHE A 42 0.59 4.26 9.24
N ALA A 43 0.72 3.05 9.77
CA ALA A 43 0.21 2.65 11.09
C ALA A 43 -1.31 2.89 11.22
N SER A 44 -1.84 2.74 12.44
CA SER A 44 -3.28 2.88 12.71
C SER A 44 -3.54 3.50 14.08
N ARG A 45 -4.77 3.97 14.29
CA ARG A 45 -5.30 4.55 15.54
C ARG A 45 -4.45 5.73 16.05
N ARG A 46 -4.18 5.77 17.36
CA ARG A 46 -3.59 6.91 18.09
C ARG A 46 -2.19 7.31 17.60
N ARG A 47 -1.50 6.45 16.86
CA ARG A 47 -0.15 6.69 16.31
C ARG A 47 -0.12 6.54 14.79
N VAL A 48 -1.25 6.78 14.12
CA VAL A 48 -1.29 6.87 12.66
C VAL A 48 -0.39 8.01 12.17
N CYS A 49 0.29 7.81 11.05
CA CYS A 49 1.15 8.81 10.44
C CYS A 49 0.33 10.08 10.13
N PRO A 50 0.69 11.26 10.68
CA PRO A 50 -0.03 12.50 10.40
C PRO A 50 0.14 12.94 8.94
N GLY A 51 1.22 12.53 8.28
CA GLY A 51 1.51 12.83 6.88
C GLY A 51 0.88 11.87 5.86
N LYS A 52 0.00 10.95 6.28
CA LYS A 52 -0.57 9.91 5.41
C LYS A 52 -1.24 10.47 4.14
N ALA A 53 -2.11 11.46 4.28
CA ALA A 53 -2.82 12.03 3.14
C ALA A 53 -1.85 12.67 2.13
N MET A 54 -0.87 13.43 2.65
CA MET A 54 0.20 14.01 1.83
C MET A 54 1.03 12.92 1.15
N GLY A 55 1.46 11.88 1.87
CA GLY A 55 2.25 10.79 1.31
C GLY A 55 1.54 10.06 0.18
N ILE A 56 0.24 9.76 0.35
CA ILE A 56 -0.58 9.16 -0.70
C ILE A 56 -0.66 10.09 -1.93
N ALA A 57 -0.95 11.37 -1.73
CA ALA A 57 -1.03 12.34 -2.84
C ALA A 57 0.30 12.47 -3.59
N THR A 58 1.43 12.56 -2.86
CA THR A 58 2.77 12.64 -3.43
C THR A 58 3.09 11.41 -4.27
N VAL A 59 2.85 10.19 -3.77
CA VAL A 59 3.10 8.96 -4.54
C VAL A 59 2.27 8.91 -5.82
N HIS A 60 0.98 9.25 -5.75
CA HIS A 60 0.12 9.27 -6.94
C HIS A 60 0.60 10.29 -7.97
N LEU A 61 0.92 11.51 -7.53
CA LEU A 61 1.40 12.57 -8.42
C LEU A 61 2.68 12.13 -9.14
N TRP A 62 3.69 11.66 -8.39
CA TRP A 62 4.95 11.22 -9.00
C TRP A 62 4.75 10.03 -9.93
N LEU A 63 3.96 9.03 -9.53
CA LEU A 63 3.67 7.87 -10.37
C LEU A 63 3.04 8.29 -11.70
N ILE A 64 2.02 9.16 -11.67
CA ILE A 64 1.34 9.65 -12.87
C ILE A 64 2.32 10.44 -13.76
N HIS A 65 3.10 11.36 -13.19
CA HIS A 65 4.07 12.14 -13.96
C HIS A 65 5.12 11.24 -14.63
N LEU A 66 5.60 10.23 -13.91
CA LEU A 66 6.58 9.27 -14.39
C LEU A 66 6.02 8.39 -15.52
N LEU A 67 4.79 7.92 -15.39
CA LEU A 67 4.12 7.12 -16.42
C LEU A 67 3.77 7.93 -17.68
N GLN A 68 3.40 9.20 -17.53
CA GLN A 68 3.01 10.05 -18.65
C GLN A 68 4.20 10.55 -19.49
N ASN A 69 5.33 10.85 -18.85
CA ASN A 69 6.44 11.54 -19.51
C ASN A 69 7.57 10.61 -19.94
N PHE A 70 7.62 9.36 -19.45
CA PHE A 70 8.70 8.43 -19.74
C PHE A 70 8.18 7.11 -20.31
N LYS A 71 8.95 6.54 -21.25
CA LYS A 71 8.79 5.16 -21.69
C LYS A 71 9.72 4.27 -20.87
N TRP A 72 9.15 3.24 -20.28
CA TRP A 72 9.86 2.28 -19.45
C TRP A 72 10.33 1.11 -20.31
N MET A 73 11.54 0.62 -20.03
CA MET A 73 12.03 -0.61 -20.65
C MET A 73 11.51 -1.79 -19.85
N SER A 74 10.91 -2.74 -20.56
CA SER A 74 10.51 -4.05 -20.03
C SER A 74 11.64 -5.06 -20.18
#